data_AF-A0A1I3KVW9-F1
#
_entry.id   AF-A0A1I3KVW9-F1
#
_cell.length_a   1.000
_cell.length_b   1.000
_cell.length_c   1.000
_cell.angle_alpha   90.00
_cell.angle_beta   90.00
_cell.angle_gamma   90.00
#
_symmetry.space_group_name_H-M   'P 1'
#
loop_
_entity.id
_entity.type
_entity.pdbx_description
1 polymer ?
#
loop_
_entity_poly.entity_id
_entity_poly.type
_entity_poly.pdbx_seq_one_letter_code
_entity_poly.pdbx_strand_id
1 'polypeptide(L)'
;MQTNVSYYQNKKAFRVLVTKSFTDLIKLKKEGNQTSFNALVLQMMPQIRQYVNTQLNIAIKKGHFSKNKYKADDIIDQLFIEIYDHIEEVKKEEHFYQWIYKKTNALLEDLSITEEFDDFFFKNIDDYSKPEWDAMQEKYSSDADGDGHLKLIEEFEDRSYNHNDYTLNHVFIENKEKKMD
;
A
#
# COMPACT_ATOMS: atom_id res chain seq x y z
N MET A 1 19.33 34.41 5.18
CA MET A 1 18.27 35.07 4.38
C MET A 1 18.30 34.73 2.88
N GLN A 2 19.42 34.31 2.28
CA GLN A 2 19.51 33.94 0.85
C GLN A 2 18.82 32.62 0.44
N THR A 3 18.57 31.70 1.38
CA THR A 3 17.98 30.38 1.11
C THR A 3 16.51 30.45 0.67
N ASN A 4 15.72 31.38 1.22
CA ASN A 4 14.31 31.50 0.88
C ASN A 4 14.07 32.03 -0.54
N VAL A 5 14.86 33.02 -1.00
CA VAL A 5 14.67 33.62 -2.34
C VAL A 5 14.94 32.60 -3.44
N SER A 6 16.00 31.79 -3.29
CA SER A 6 16.34 30.70 -4.22
C SER A 6 15.25 29.62 -4.27
N TYR A 7 14.67 29.26 -3.12
CA TYR A 7 13.58 28.28 -3.04
C TYR A 7 12.30 28.73 -3.78
N TYR A 8 11.88 29.97 -3.60
CA TYR A 8 10.70 30.51 -4.29
C TYR A 8 10.93 30.66 -5.80
N GLN A 9 12.15 31.03 -6.21
CA GLN A 9 12.53 31.10 -7.63
C GLN A 9 12.49 29.72 -8.28
N ASN A 10 13.00 28.68 -7.62
CA ASN A 10 12.97 27.31 -8.12
C ASN A 10 11.54 26.75 -8.27
N LYS A 11 10.64 27.01 -7.31
CA LYS A 11 9.22 26.62 -7.41
C LYS A 11 8.51 27.32 -8.57
N LYS A 12 8.75 28.62 -8.76
CA LYS A 12 8.15 29.38 -9.86
C LYS A 12 8.67 28.88 -11.22
N ALA A 13 9.97 28.63 -11.33
CA ALA A 13 10.59 28.07 -12.53
C ALA A 13 10.01 26.70 -12.88
N PHE A 14 9.84 25.83 -11.90
CA PHE A 14 9.24 24.51 -12.09
C PHE A 14 7.80 24.56 -12.55
N ARG A 15 6.97 25.38 -11.90
CA ARG A 15 5.58 25.56 -12.32
C ARG A 15 5.49 26.00 -13.79
N VAL A 16 6.35 26.94 -14.20
CA VAL A 16 6.40 27.40 -15.60
C VAL A 16 6.85 26.28 -16.54
N LEU A 17 7.87 25.51 -16.17
CA LEU A 17 8.36 24.37 -16.96
C LEU A 17 7.26 23.33 -17.16
N VAL A 18 6.60 22.92 -16.08
CA VAL A 18 5.54 21.90 -16.10
C VAL A 18 4.37 22.35 -16.97
N THR A 19 3.89 23.59 -16.77
CA THR A 19 2.77 24.14 -17.54
C THR A 19 3.10 24.23 -19.04
N LYS A 20 4.29 24.70 -19.41
CA LYS A 20 4.70 24.76 -20.81
C LYS A 20 4.87 23.39 -21.46
N SER A 21 5.27 22.39 -20.69
CA SER A 21 5.49 21.03 -21.19
C SER A 21 4.17 20.30 -21.48
N PHE A 22 3.04 20.75 -20.93
CA PHE A 22 1.76 20.04 -21.02
C PHE A 22 1.28 19.85 -22.47
N THR A 23 1.27 20.93 -23.28
CA THR A 23 0.80 20.87 -24.67
C THR A 23 1.65 19.89 -25.49
N ASP A 24 2.97 19.93 -25.27
CA ASP A 24 3.93 19.05 -25.92
C ASP A 24 3.71 17.58 -25.50
N LEU A 25 3.48 17.32 -24.22
CA LEU A 25 3.19 15.96 -23.73
C LEU A 25 1.91 15.39 -24.36
N ILE A 26 0.84 16.18 -24.45
CA ILE A 26 -0.40 15.75 -25.11
C ILE A 26 -0.16 15.46 -26.59
N LYS A 27 0.61 16.31 -27.28
CA LYS A 27 0.97 16.11 -28.69
C LYS A 27 1.79 14.83 -28.88
N LEU A 28 2.84 14.64 -28.09
CA LEU A 28 3.71 13.47 -28.13
C LEU A 28 2.95 12.17 -27.86
N LYS A 29 1.99 12.18 -26.92
CA LYS A 29 1.12 11.04 -26.65
C LYS A 29 0.26 10.69 -27.87
N LYS A 30 -0.37 11.70 -28.50
CA LYS A 30 -1.19 11.51 -29.72
C LYS A 30 -0.39 10.99 -30.91
N GLU A 31 0.86 11.43 -31.02
CA GLU A 31 1.80 10.98 -32.07
C GLU A 31 2.38 9.58 -31.79
N GLY A 32 2.10 8.98 -30.62
CA GLY A 32 2.66 7.69 -30.21
C GLY A 32 4.16 7.74 -29.91
N ASN A 33 4.75 8.93 -29.77
CA ASN A 33 6.17 9.09 -29.52
C ASN A 33 6.48 8.99 -28.02
N GLN A 34 6.43 7.76 -27.50
CA GLN A 34 6.65 7.46 -26.10
C GLN A 34 8.06 7.85 -25.61
N THR A 35 9.09 7.69 -26.45
CA THR A 35 10.47 8.03 -26.08
C THR A 35 10.62 9.52 -25.78
N SER A 36 10.10 10.38 -26.66
CA SER A 36 10.13 11.83 -26.44
C SER A 36 9.22 12.25 -25.27
N PHE A 37 8.07 11.59 -25.10
CA PHE A 37 7.20 11.81 -23.96
C PHE A 37 7.95 11.56 -22.64
N ASN A 38 8.56 10.37 -22.52
CA ASN A 38 9.30 9.97 -21.31
C ASN A 38 10.46 10.93 -21.02
N ALA A 39 11.20 11.35 -22.05
CA ALA A 39 12.28 12.31 -21.91
C ALA A 39 11.79 13.67 -21.37
N LEU A 40 10.63 14.14 -21.83
CA LEU A 40 10.04 15.40 -21.35
C LEU A 40 9.52 15.27 -19.91
N VAL A 41 8.92 14.14 -19.56
CA VAL A 41 8.50 13.86 -18.18
C VAL A 41 9.70 13.79 -17.23
N LEU A 42 10.79 13.14 -17.63
CA LEU A 42 12.03 13.04 -16.84
C LEU A 42 12.60 14.40 -16.42
N GLN A 43 12.45 15.44 -17.23
CA GLN A 43 12.90 16.79 -16.87
C GLN A 43 12.18 17.38 -15.65
N MET A 44 10.95 16.93 -15.37
CA MET A 44 10.15 17.39 -14.24
C MET A 44 10.44 16.61 -12.94
N MET A 45 11.02 15.43 -13.06
CA MET A 45 11.14 14.47 -11.95
C MET A 45 12.06 14.87 -10.81
N PRO A 46 13.19 15.58 -11.00
CA PRO A 46 14.10 15.90 -9.89
C PRO A 46 13.39 16.68 -8.76
N GLN A 47 12.49 17.59 -9.10
CA GLN A 47 11.76 18.38 -8.10
C GLN A 47 10.67 17.56 -7.41
N ILE A 48 9.96 16.71 -8.16
CA ILE A 48 8.94 15.83 -7.57
C ILE A 48 9.61 14.81 -6.65
N ARG A 49 10.74 14.25 -7.05
CA ARG A 49 11.55 13.34 -6.21
C ARG A 49 11.95 13.99 -4.89
N GLN A 50 12.35 15.26 -4.88
CA GLN A 50 12.64 15.98 -3.63
C GLN A 50 11.39 16.10 -2.74
N TYR A 51 10.24 16.38 -3.34
CA TYR A 51 8.96 16.43 -2.63
C TYR A 51 8.58 15.05 -2.04
N VAL A 52 8.62 13.99 -2.85
CA VAL A 52 8.33 12.61 -2.42
C VAL A 52 9.25 12.19 -1.28
N ASN A 53 10.55 12.43 -1.38
CA ASN A 53 11.49 12.15 -0.29
C ASN A 53 11.13 12.91 1.00
N THR A 54 10.67 14.15 0.88
CA THR A 54 10.25 14.92 2.06
C THR A 54 9.01 14.31 2.70
N GLN A 55 8.02 13.89 1.90
CA GLN A 55 6.81 13.26 2.42
C GLN A 55 7.07 11.89 3.04
N LEU A 56 7.86 11.04 2.37
CA LEU A 56 8.28 9.75 2.91
C LEU A 56 8.98 9.90 4.26
N ASN A 57 9.91 10.86 4.38
CA ASN A 57 10.59 11.14 5.65
C ASN A 57 9.63 11.59 6.75
N ILE A 58 8.59 12.36 6.42
CA ILE A 58 7.55 12.78 7.38
C ILE A 58 6.74 11.56 7.82
N ALA A 59 6.33 10.70 6.89
CA ALA A 59 5.53 9.52 7.20
C ALA A 59 6.32 8.49 8.03
N ILE A 60 7.60 8.25 7.72
CA ILE A 60 8.51 7.43 8.53
C ILE A 60 8.62 7.98 9.95
N LYS A 61 8.78 9.30 10.11
CA LYS A 61 8.87 9.93 11.44
C LYS A 61 7.58 9.82 12.25
N LYS A 62 6.42 9.73 11.58
CA LYS A 62 5.12 9.51 12.21
C LYS A 62 4.87 8.04 12.57
N GLY A 63 5.73 7.13 12.14
CA GLY A 63 5.60 5.70 12.41
C GLY A 63 4.72 4.94 11.43
N HIS A 64 4.28 5.56 10.33
CA HIS A 64 3.47 4.85 9.32
C HIS A 64 4.29 3.84 8.51
N PHE A 65 5.62 3.98 8.45
CA PHE A 65 6.49 3.10 7.65
C PHE A 65 7.77 2.72 8.40
N SER A 66 8.22 1.49 8.18
CA SER A 66 9.58 1.08 8.54
C SER A 66 10.61 1.75 7.63
N LYS A 67 11.76 2.10 8.21
CA LYS A 67 12.83 2.81 7.49
C LYS A 67 13.33 1.97 6.32
N ASN A 68 13.43 2.57 5.14
CA ASN A 68 13.88 1.97 3.87
C ASN A 68 12.91 0.97 3.22
N LYS A 69 11.68 0.80 3.71
CA LYS A 69 10.69 -0.07 3.04
C LYS A 69 10.32 0.46 1.64
N TYR A 70 10.19 1.78 1.52
CA TYR A 70 9.84 2.45 0.27
C TYR A 70 10.92 3.43 -0.17
N LYS A 71 11.14 3.47 -1.49
CA LYS A 71 12.02 4.44 -2.13
C LYS A 71 11.18 5.46 -2.87
N ALA A 72 11.72 6.68 -2.98
CA ALA A 72 11.10 7.69 -3.81
C ALA A 72 11.00 7.25 -5.28
N ASP A 73 11.92 6.40 -5.76
CA ASP A 73 11.88 5.82 -7.10
C ASP A 73 10.57 5.06 -7.36
N ASP A 74 10.11 4.24 -6.42
CA ASP A 74 8.91 3.42 -6.59
C ASP A 74 7.66 4.28 -6.87
N ILE A 75 7.54 5.40 -6.14
CA ILE A 75 6.43 6.36 -6.31
C ILE A 75 6.59 7.16 -7.61
N ILE A 76 7.83 7.51 -7.98
CA ILE A 76 8.10 8.24 -9.22
C ILE A 76 7.77 7.37 -10.43
N ASP A 77 8.13 6.09 -10.40
CA ASP A 77 7.84 5.14 -11.48
C ASP A 77 6.33 4.96 -11.66
N GLN A 78 5.57 4.82 -10.57
CA GLN A 78 4.12 4.78 -10.64
C GLN A 78 3.53 6.11 -11.16
N LEU A 79 4.08 7.24 -10.73
CA LEU A 79 3.65 8.55 -11.22
C LEU A 79 3.89 8.73 -12.72
N PHE A 80 4.96 8.14 -13.28
CA PHE A 80 5.19 8.12 -14.73
C PHE A 80 4.04 7.48 -15.48
N ILE A 81 3.60 6.31 -15.01
CA ILE A 81 2.49 5.56 -15.58
C ILE A 81 1.21 6.39 -15.48
N GLU A 82 0.91 6.92 -14.30
CA GLU A 82 -0.25 7.78 -14.06
C GLU A 82 -0.28 9.01 -14.98
N ILE A 83 0.87 9.67 -15.18
CA ILE A 83 0.98 10.80 -16.10
C ILE A 83 0.66 10.31 -17.52
N TYR A 84 1.27 9.23 -18.00
CA TYR A 84 1.02 8.75 -19.36
C TYR A 84 -0.46 8.41 -19.59
N ASP A 85 -1.07 7.66 -18.68
CA ASP A 85 -2.43 7.16 -18.82
C ASP A 85 -3.47 8.28 -18.69
N HIS A 86 -3.29 9.19 -17.73
CA HIS A 86 -4.33 10.12 -17.30
C HIS A 86 -4.07 11.60 -17.61
N ILE A 87 -2.97 11.97 -18.28
CA ILE A 87 -2.67 13.38 -18.61
C ILE A 87 -3.81 14.10 -19.37
N GLU A 88 -4.62 13.37 -20.13
CA GLU A 88 -5.75 13.93 -20.89
C GLU A 88 -6.93 14.39 -20.01
N GLU A 89 -7.00 13.95 -18.76
CA GLU A 89 -8.01 14.40 -17.78
C GLU A 89 -7.80 15.88 -17.41
N VAL A 90 -6.60 16.40 -17.63
CA VAL A 90 -6.23 17.77 -17.30
C VAL A 90 -6.78 18.72 -18.35
N LYS A 91 -7.90 19.38 -18.02
CA LYS A 91 -8.60 20.29 -18.93
C LYS A 91 -7.84 21.58 -19.27
N LYS A 92 -6.92 22.02 -18.39
CA LYS A 92 -6.13 23.25 -18.58
C LYS A 92 -4.69 23.04 -18.15
N GLU A 93 -3.77 23.53 -18.96
CA GLU A 93 -2.32 23.39 -18.79
C GLU A 93 -1.83 23.95 -17.44
N GLU A 94 -2.46 25.04 -16.98
CA GLU A 94 -2.17 25.69 -15.70
C GLU A 94 -2.45 24.78 -14.49
N HIS A 95 -3.35 23.82 -14.64
CA HIS A 95 -3.69 22.85 -13.61
C HIS A 95 -2.77 21.63 -13.61
N PHE A 96 -1.97 21.42 -14.66
CA PHE A 96 -1.13 20.22 -14.77
C PHE A 96 -0.15 20.09 -13.60
N TYR A 97 0.50 21.18 -13.22
CA TYR A 97 1.34 21.22 -12.02
C TYR A 97 0.60 20.74 -10.77
N GLN A 98 -0.60 21.27 -10.54
CA GLN A 98 -1.40 20.90 -9.37
C GLN A 98 -1.85 19.44 -9.43
N TRP A 99 -2.19 18.98 -10.63
CA TRP A 99 -2.61 17.62 -10.89
C TRP A 99 -1.50 16.61 -10.57
N ILE A 100 -0.24 16.89 -10.97
CA ILE A 100 0.90 16.02 -10.65
C ILE A 100 1.10 15.89 -9.14
N TYR A 101 1.04 17.00 -8.39
CA TYR A 101 1.16 16.94 -6.92
C TYR A 101 -0.02 16.20 -6.27
N LYS A 102 -1.24 16.38 -6.79
CA LYS A 102 -2.41 15.62 -6.32
C LYS A 102 -2.24 14.13 -6.54
N LYS A 103 -1.82 13.71 -7.73
CA LYS A 103 -1.54 12.30 -8.05
C LYS A 103 -0.43 11.75 -7.17
N THR A 104 0.67 12.50 -7.01
CA THR A 104 1.77 12.12 -6.10
C THR A 104 1.28 11.89 -4.67
N ASN A 105 0.41 12.77 -4.15
CA ASN A 105 -0.15 12.63 -2.81
C ASN A 105 -1.09 11.44 -2.70
N ALA A 106 -1.92 11.20 -3.71
CA ALA A 106 -2.80 10.03 -3.75
C ALA A 106 -1.98 8.73 -3.69
N LEU A 107 -0.87 8.64 -4.43
CA LEU A 107 0.04 7.48 -4.39
C LEU A 107 0.68 7.29 -3.00
N LEU A 108 1.07 8.38 -2.34
CA LEU A 108 1.61 8.34 -0.97
C LEU A 108 0.56 7.92 0.06
N GLU A 109 -0.69 8.35 -0.12
CA GLU A 109 -1.81 8.02 0.77
C GLU A 109 -2.23 6.57 0.62
N ASP A 110 -2.36 6.08 -0.62
CA ASP A 110 -2.67 4.68 -0.93
C ASP A 110 -1.62 3.73 -0.32
N LEU A 111 -0.35 4.12 -0.38
CA LEU A 111 0.74 3.41 0.27
C LEU A 111 0.57 3.36 1.80
N SER A 112 0.18 4.48 2.41
CA SER A 112 -0.06 4.55 3.86
C SER A 112 -1.22 3.68 4.29
N ILE A 113 -2.32 3.68 3.52
CA ILE A 113 -3.50 2.87 3.79
C ILE A 113 -3.17 1.38 3.68
N THR A 114 -2.44 0.99 2.63
CA THR A 114 -2.02 -0.40 2.43
C THR A 114 -1.16 -0.88 3.59
N GLU A 115 -0.24 -0.05 4.07
CA GLU A 115 0.62 -0.40 5.20
C GLU A 115 -0.13 -0.48 6.52
N GLU A 116 -1.05 0.45 6.79
CA GLU A 116 -1.92 0.37 7.97
C GLU A 116 -2.79 -0.88 7.95
N PHE A 117 -3.27 -1.28 6.76
CA PHE A 117 -4.01 -2.52 6.58
C PHE A 117 -3.13 -3.74 6.81
N ASP A 118 -1.94 -3.81 6.21
CA ASP A 118 -1.00 -4.92 6.39
C ASP A 118 -0.60 -5.07 7.86
N ASP A 119 -0.26 -3.96 8.52
CA ASP A 119 0.06 -3.96 9.95
C ASP A 119 -1.10 -4.47 10.80
N PHE A 120 -2.33 -4.05 10.49
CA PHE A 120 -3.52 -4.54 11.17
C PHE A 120 -3.76 -6.02 10.87
N PHE A 121 -3.69 -6.42 9.61
CA PHE A 121 -4.00 -7.78 9.17
C PHE A 121 -2.98 -8.78 9.73
N PHE A 122 -1.68 -8.56 9.54
CA PHE A 122 -0.63 -9.48 9.99
C PHE A 122 -0.52 -9.58 11.52
N LYS A 123 -0.77 -8.50 12.26
CA LYS A 123 -0.82 -8.57 13.74
C LYS A 123 -1.97 -9.46 14.22
N ASN A 124 -3.05 -9.50 13.45
CA ASN A 124 -4.26 -10.19 13.83
C ASN A 124 -4.38 -11.61 13.26
N ILE A 125 -3.67 -11.95 12.17
CA ILE A 125 -3.71 -13.31 11.59
C ILE A 125 -3.28 -14.36 12.60
N ASP A 126 -2.17 -14.15 13.31
CA ASP A 126 -1.70 -15.14 14.29
C ASP A 126 -2.73 -15.34 15.40
N ASP A 127 -3.37 -14.26 15.86
CA ASP A 127 -4.39 -14.32 16.91
C ASP A 127 -5.70 -14.97 16.44
N TYR A 128 -6.14 -14.69 15.20
CA TYR A 128 -7.36 -15.23 14.61
C TYR A 128 -7.19 -16.57 13.91
N SER A 129 -5.98 -17.10 13.80
CA SER A 129 -5.75 -18.41 13.19
C SER A 129 -5.25 -19.42 14.21
N LYS A 130 -4.60 -18.98 15.29
CA LYS A 130 -4.09 -19.89 16.31
C LYS A 130 -5.17 -20.78 16.93
N PRO A 131 -6.36 -20.30 17.32
CA PRO A 131 -7.43 -21.18 17.82
C PRO A 131 -7.87 -22.25 16.82
N GLU A 132 -7.94 -21.90 15.53
CA GLU A 132 -8.33 -22.75 14.42
C GLU A 132 -7.24 -23.79 14.13
N TRP A 133 -5.98 -23.37 14.10
CA TRP A 133 -4.82 -24.25 13.97
C TRP A 133 -4.69 -25.19 15.18
N ASP A 134 -4.90 -24.70 16.40
CA ASP A 134 -4.92 -25.51 17.62
C ASP A 134 -6.09 -26.50 17.62
N ALA A 135 -7.22 -26.15 17.01
CA ALA A 135 -8.36 -27.05 16.83
C ALA A 135 -8.10 -28.13 15.77
N MET A 136 -7.33 -27.80 14.73
CA MET A 136 -6.90 -28.73 13.67
C MET A 136 -5.69 -29.60 14.06
N GLN A 137 -5.03 -29.33 15.19
CA GLN A 137 -3.92 -30.16 15.67
C GLN A 137 -4.42 -31.53 16.13
N GLU A 138 -3.97 -32.58 15.42
CA GLU A 138 -4.24 -33.97 15.75
C GLU A 138 -3.68 -34.32 17.14
N LYS A 139 -4.55 -34.84 18.01
CA LYS A 139 -4.15 -35.33 19.34
C LYS A 139 -4.04 -36.84 19.32
N TYR A 140 -3.00 -37.36 19.95
CA TYR A 140 -2.71 -38.80 20.02
C TYR A 140 -2.84 -39.31 21.45
N SER A 141 -3.23 -40.58 21.59
CA SER A 141 -3.21 -41.27 22.89
C SER A 141 -1.77 -41.41 23.41
N SER A 142 -1.52 -41.06 24.68
CA SER A 142 -0.19 -41.11 25.31
C SER A 142 0.23 -42.49 25.84
N ASP A 143 -0.52 -43.55 25.57
CA ASP A 143 -0.13 -44.93 25.92
C ASP A 143 1.00 -45.40 24.98
N ALA A 144 2.21 -44.89 25.25
CA ALA A 144 3.46 -45.31 24.65
C ALA A 144 4.20 -46.35 25.51
N ASP A 145 3.53 -46.97 26.49
CA ASP A 145 4.08 -48.03 27.34
C ASP A 145 3.49 -49.41 26.94
N GLY A 146 3.99 -49.94 25.83
CA GLY A 146 3.73 -51.32 25.37
C GLY A 146 3.04 -51.38 24.01
N ASP A 147 3.74 -51.97 23.01
CA ASP A 147 3.34 -52.40 21.65
C ASP A 147 2.24 -51.62 20.87
N GLY A 148 1.87 -50.44 21.35
CA GLY A 148 0.67 -49.70 21.00
C GLY A 148 0.94 -48.74 19.87
N HIS A 149 0.25 -48.95 18.76
CA HIS A 149 0.14 -47.96 17.71
C HIS A 149 -0.51 -46.69 18.29
N LEU A 150 0.11 -45.53 18.08
CA LEU A 150 -0.50 -44.23 18.37
C LEU A 150 -1.82 -44.15 17.61
N LYS A 151 -2.93 -44.04 18.35
CA LYS A 151 -4.25 -43.79 17.77
C LYS A 151 -4.62 -42.34 17.94
N LEU A 152 -5.34 -41.80 16.96
CA LEU A 152 -5.90 -40.46 17.05
C LEU A 152 -7.00 -40.46 18.12
N ILE A 153 -7.03 -39.43 18.95
CA ILE A 153 -8.07 -39.30 19.99
C ILE A 153 -9.48 -39.29 19.38
N GLU A 154 -9.62 -38.81 18.15
CA GLU A 154 -10.87 -38.78 17.38
C GLU A 154 -11.33 -40.16 16.86
N GLU A 155 -10.46 -41.17 16.87
CA GLU A 155 -10.81 -42.55 16.48
C GLU A 155 -11.45 -43.35 17.64
N PHE A 156 -11.49 -42.80 18.85
CA PHE A 156 -12.07 -43.48 20.01
C PHE A 156 -13.57 -43.20 20.11
N GLU A 157 -14.41 -44.23 19.92
CA GLU A 157 -15.88 -44.12 20.03
C GLU A 157 -16.42 -43.82 21.46
N ASP A 158 -15.53 -43.68 22.46
CA ASP A 158 -15.94 -43.35 23.82
C ASP A 158 -16.29 -41.86 23.95
N ARG A 159 -17.48 -41.60 24.50
CA ARG A 159 -18.04 -40.27 24.77
C ARG A 159 -17.19 -39.44 25.76
N SER A 160 -16.26 -40.07 26.46
CA SER A 160 -15.31 -39.40 27.34
C SER A 160 -14.23 -38.61 26.58
N TYR A 161 -13.97 -38.93 25.30
CA TYR A 161 -13.03 -38.20 24.46
C TYR A 161 -13.73 -37.06 23.72
N ASN A 162 -13.12 -35.87 23.76
CA ASN A 162 -13.61 -34.71 23.02
C ASN A 162 -13.27 -34.88 21.53
N HIS A 163 -14.28 -35.18 20.74
CA HIS A 163 -14.22 -35.16 19.28
C HIS A 163 -14.40 -33.70 18.89
N ASN A 164 -13.33 -33.04 18.45
CA ASN A 164 -13.36 -31.61 18.14
C ASN A 164 -14.27 -31.34 16.93
N ASP A 165 -15.59 -31.22 17.15
CA ASP A 165 -16.55 -30.82 16.13
C ASP A 165 -16.33 -29.33 15.80
N TYR A 166 -15.51 -29.06 14.79
CA TYR A 166 -15.21 -27.70 14.35
C TYR A 166 -16.48 -27.03 13.77
N THR A 167 -16.98 -26.00 14.45
CA THR A 167 -18.12 -25.19 13.97
C THR A 167 -17.67 -23.80 13.55
N LEU A 168 -18.00 -23.37 12.32
CA LEU A 168 -17.59 -22.09 11.72
C LEU A 168 -18.20 -20.81 12.34
N ASN A 169 -18.84 -20.91 13.50
CA ASN A 169 -19.66 -19.81 14.08
C ASN A 169 -18.84 -18.57 14.47
N HIS A 170 -17.53 -18.68 14.65
CA HIS A 170 -16.61 -17.60 15.02
C HIS A 170 -15.98 -16.87 13.82
N VAL A 171 -16.04 -17.46 12.62
CA VAL A 171 -15.48 -16.88 11.38
C VAL A 171 -16.39 -15.77 10.84
N PHE A 172 -17.69 -15.81 11.17
CA PHE A 172 -18.63 -14.77 10.76
C PHE A 172 -18.70 -13.68 11.82
N ILE A 173 -18.05 -12.54 11.56
CA ILE A 173 -18.26 -11.33 12.34
C ILE A 173 -19.68 -10.83 12.04
N GLU A 174 -20.64 -11.15 12.91
CA GLU A 174 -21.93 -10.47 12.91
C GLU A 174 -21.67 -8.99 13.22
N ASN A 175 -21.84 -8.14 12.21
CA ASN A 175 -21.71 -6.70 12.34
C ASN A 175 -22.87 -6.18 13.20
N LYS A 176 -22.72 -6.24 14.52
CA LYS A 176 -23.67 -5.65 15.47
C LYS A 176 -23.41 -4.14 15.50
N GLU A 177 -23.88 -3.45 14.46
CA GLU A 177 -24.07 -2.02 14.53
C GLU A 177 -24.92 -1.72 15.77
N LYS A 178 -24.29 -1.17 16.80
CA LYS A 178 -25.01 -0.54 17.90
C LYS A 178 -25.78 0.62 17.28
N LYS A 179 -27.10 0.45 17.12
CA LYS A 179 -28.02 1.59 17.07
C LYS A 179 -27.74 2.42 18.32
N MET A 180 -27.17 3.61 18.10
CA MET A 180 -27.14 4.66 19.11
C MET A 180 -28.55 5.25 19.12
N ASP A 181 -29.30 4.99 20.18
CA ASP A 181 -30.53 5.71 20.53
C ASP A 181 -30.19 7.12 21.06
#